data_AF-A0A366MJH0-F1
#
_entry.id   AF-A0A366MJH0-F1
#
_cell.length_a   1.000
_cell.length_b   1.000
_cell.length_c   1.000
_cell.angle_alpha   90.00
_cell.angle_beta   90.00
_cell.angle_gamma   90.00
#
_symmetry.space_group_name_H-M   'P 1'
#
loop_
_entity.id
_entity.type
_entity.pdbx_description
1 polymer ?
#
loop_
_entity_poly.entity_id
_entity_poly.type
_entity_poly.pdbx_seq_one_letter_code
_entity_poly.pdbx_strand_id
1 'polypeptide(L)' 'MNLAIIYELRANDVKEEDIELIMDRVKNRLSEENIDKELVKLGYPKIFTVDYDEYDDFSYEDNYSPNHKGNFDDLD' A
#
# COMPACT_ATOMS: atom_id res chain seq x y z
N MET A 1 8.93 -11.04 -1.33
CA MET A 1 9.90 -9.92 -1.36
C MET A 1 9.65 -9.16 -2.64
N ASN A 2 9.30 -7.87 -2.58
CA ASN A 2 8.97 -7.08 -3.77
C ASN A 2 10.27 -6.60 -4.44
N LEU A 3 10.71 -7.33 -5.48
CA LEU A 3 11.95 -7.05 -6.20
C LEU A 3 11.95 -5.66 -6.83
N ALA A 4 10.80 -5.18 -7.33
CA ALA A 4 10.68 -3.85 -7.92
C ALA A 4 11.05 -2.73 -6.92
N ILE A 5 10.55 -2.80 -5.68
CA ILE A 5 10.86 -1.84 -4.61
C ILE A 5 12.36 -1.85 -4.32
N ILE A 6 12.97 -3.03 -4.19
CA ILE A 6 14.41 -3.14 -3.88
C ILE A 6 15.26 -2.53 -5.00
N TYR A 7 14.90 -2.77 -6.27
CA TYR A 7 15.62 -2.17 -7.40
C TYR A 7 15.52 -0.65 -7.40
N GLU A 8 14.35 -0.10 -7.11
CA GLU A 8 14.14 1.35 -7.04
C GLU A 8 14.99 1.98 -5.92
N LEU A 9 15.00 1.37 -4.74
CA LEU A 9 15.82 1.83 -3.61
C LEU A 9 17.32 1.79 -3.95
N ARG A 10 17.80 0.73 -4.61
CA ARG A 10 19.20 0.63 -5.06
C ARG A 10 19.53 1.64 -6.16
N ALA A 11 18.60 1.93 -7.06
CA ALA A 11 18.78 2.93 -8.11
C ALA A 11 18.92 4.35 -7.56
N ASN A 12 18.45 4.59 -6.34
CA ASN A 12 18.52 5.86 -5.61
C ASN A 12 19.59 5.87 -4.51
N ASP A 13 20.62 5.02 -4.63
CA ASP A 13 21.78 4.97 -3.72
C ASP A 13 21.44 4.69 -2.24
N VAL A 14 20.31 4.03 -1.96
CA VAL A 14 20.00 3.56 -0.60
C VAL A 14 20.88 2.35 -0.29
N LYS A 15 21.57 2.40 0.86
CA LYS A 15 22.48 1.32 1.28
C LYS A 15 21.73 0.01 1.53
N GLU A 16 22.35 -1.11 1.19
CA GLU A 16 21.74 -2.44 1.36
C GLU A 16 21.29 -2.73 2.80
N GLU A 17 22.11 -2.35 3.79
CA GLU A 17 21.79 -2.48 5.22
C GLU A 17 20.53 -1.70 5.60
N ASP A 18 20.34 -0.51 5.02
CA ASP A 18 19.16 0.32 5.24
C ASP A 18 17.94 -0.25 4.50
N ILE A 19 18.13 -0.80 3.29
CA ILE A 19 17.06 -1.49 2.55
C ILE A 19 16.51 -2.66 3.36
N GLU A 20 17.39 -3.53 3.88
CA GLU A 20 16.97 -4.67 4.70
C GLU A 20 16.20 -4.21 5.95
N LEU A 21 16.70 -3.17 6.63
CA LEU A 21 16.07 -2.59 7.81
C LEU A 21 14.68 -2.00 7.50
N ILE A 22 14.57 -1.21 6.42
CA ILE A 22 13.30 -0.63 5.97
C ILE A 22 12.30 -1.76 5.68
N MET A 23 12.71 -2.75 4.89
CA MET A 23 11.85 -3.87 4.49
C MET A 23 11.37 -4.70 5.69
N ASP A 24 12.20 -4.89 6.71
CA ASP A 24 11.77 -5.56 7.95
C ASP A 24 10.75 -4.73 8.75
N ARG A 25 10.92 -3.40 8.83
CA ARG A 25 10.01 -2.50 9.56
C ARG A 25 8.64 -2.36 8.90
N VAL A 26 8.59 -2.41 7.57
CA VAL A 26 7.33 -2.25 6.82
C VAL A 26 6.70 -3.57 6.42
N LYS A 27 7.30 -4.74 6.73
CA LYS A 27 6.83 -6.06 6.26
C LYS A 27 5.34 -6.36 6.46
N ASN A 28 4.74 -5.85 7.53
CA ASN A 28 3.32 -6.06 7.88
C ASN A 28 2.39 -4.95 7.35
N ARG A 29 2.95 -3.90 6.75
CA ARG A 29 2.26 -2.69 6.26
C ARG A 29 2.99 -2.15 5.03
N LEU A 30 3.36 -3.03 4.11
CA LEU A 30 4.21 -2.71 2.97
C LEU A 30 3.43 -1.80 2.02
N SER A 31 3.76 -0.52 2.03
CA SER A 31 3.30 0.48 1.08
C SER A 31 4.46 1.42 0.77
N GLU A 32 4.42 2.04 -0.40
CA GLU A 32 5.43 3.01 -0.82
C GLU A 32 5.47 4.21 0.14
N GLU A 33 4.31 4.68 0.63
CA GLU A 33 4.21 5.71 1.67
C GLU A 33 4.95 5.31 2.97
N ASN A 34 4.79 4.06 3.42
CA ASN A 34 5.48 3.58 4.63
C ASN A 34 6.99 3.40 4.40
N ILE A 35 7.41 3.06 3.18
CA ILE A 35 8.82 3.01 2.80
C ILE A 35 9.42 4.41 2.84
N ASP A 36 8.77 5.40 2.21
CA ASP A 36 9.19 6.80 2.22
C ASP A 36 9.28 7.37 3.65
N LYS A 37 8.34 7.03 4.54
CA LYS A 37 8.41 7.41 5.96
C LYS A 37 9.67 6.85 6.64
N GLU A 38 10.09 5.63 6.34
CA GLU A 38 11.31 5.06 6.89
C GLU A 38 12.58 5.64 6.24
N LEU A 39 12.56 5.90 4.93
CA LEU A 39 13.64 6.59 4.21
C LEU A 39 13.96 7.95 4.85
N VAL A 40 12.92 8.77 5.08
CA VAL A 40 13.07 10.10 5.70
C VAL A 40 13.67 10.00 7.11
N LYS A 41 13.30 8.99 7.90
CA LYS A 41 13.87 8.77 9.24
C LYS A 41 15.37 8.45 9.20
N LEU A 42 15.83 7.82 8.12
CA LEU A 42 17.24 7.49 7.90
C LEU A 42 18.01 8.61 7.17
N GLY A 43 17.33 9.71 6.81
CA GLY A 43 17.94 10.87 6.16
C GLY A 43 17.94 10.81 4.63
N TYR A 44 17.25 9.85 4.04
CA TYR A 44 17.06 9.77 2.59
C TYR A 44 15.88 10.64 2.13
N PRO A 45 15.92 11.18 0.90
CA PRO A 45 14.74 11.78 0.30
C PRO A 45 13.64 10.72 0.08
N LYS A 46 12.41 11.19 -0.09
CA LYS A 46 11.33 10.33 -0.61
C LYS A 46 11.67 9.91 -2.03
N ILE A 47 11.43 8.65 -2.35
CA ILE A 47 11.74 8.06 -3.67
C ILE A 47 10.46 7.80 -4.45
N PHE A 48 9.43 7.32 -3.75
CA PHE A 48 8.16 6.99 -4.38
C PHE A 48 7.27 8.25 -4.34
N THR A 49 7.55 9.20 -5.23
CA THR A 49 6.93 10.53 -5.26
C THR A 49 5.49 10.55 -5.80
N VAL A 50 4.78 9.42 -5.78
CA VAL A 50 3.34 9.42 -6.08
C VAL A 50 2.67 10.12 -4.91
N ASP A 51 1.87 11.17 -5.17
CA ASP A 51 1.03 11.79 -4.15
C ASP A 51 0.00 10.73 -3.69
N TYR A 52 0.31 10.00 -2.62
CA TYR A 52 -0.58 9.00 -2.02
C TYR A 52 -1.93 9.60 -1.60
N ASP A 53 -1.95 10.91 -1.40
CA ASP A 53 -3.15 11.72 -1.13
C ASP A 53 -4.13 11.72 -2.31
N GLU A 54 -3.71 11.39 -3.53
CA GLU A 54 -4.55 11.33 -4.73
C GLU A 54 -5.24 9.96 -4.92
N TYR A 55 -4.74 8.90 -4.26
CA TYR A 55 -5.24 7.53 -4.42
C TYR A 55 -6.06 6.99 -3.25
N ASP A 56 -6.16 7.72 -2.12
CA ASP A 56 -7.03 7.35 -0.99
C ASP A 56 -8.53 7.67 -1.27
N ASP A 57 -8.85 8.34 -2.38
CA ASP A 57 -10.23 8.61 -2.87
C ASP A 57 -10.80 7.49 -3.76
N PHE A 58 -10.17 6.31 -3.80
CA PHE A 58 -10.77 5.11 -4.38
C PHE A 58 -11.05 4.06 -3.31
N SER A 59 -11.83 4.45 -2.30
CA SER A 59 -12.57 3.46 -1.51
C SER A 59 -13.50 2.70 -2.47
N TYR A 60 -13.05 1.54 -2.92
CA TYR A 60 -13.88 0.55 -3.60
C TYR A 60 -15.00 0.18 -2.62
N GLU A 61 -16.13 0.91 -2.67
CA GLU A 61 -17.38 0.45 -2.06
C GLU A 61 -17.78 -0.82 -2.81
N ASP A 62 -17.34 -1.96 -2.29
CA ASP A 62 -17.90 -3.27 -2.61
C ASP A 62 -19.34 -3.31 -2.11
N ASN A 63 -20.25 -2.66 -2.84
CA ASN A 63 -21.70 -2.80 -2.68
C ASN A 63 -22.14 -4.17 -3.21
N TYR A 64 -21.61 -5.26 -2.66
CA TYR A 64 -22.16 -6.59 -2.86
C TYR A 64 -23.05 -6.96 -1.67
N SER A 65 -24.23 -6.35 -1.62
CA SER A 65 -25.32 -6.83 -0.77
C SER A 65 -26.21 -7.74 -1.62
N PRO A 66 -26.09 -9.08 -1.53
CA PRO A 66 -27.04 -9.96 -2.22
C PRO A 66 -28.41 -9.77 -1.56
N ASN A 67 -29.32 -9.17 -2.30
CA ASN A 67 -30.69 -8.91 -1.90
C ASN A 67 -31.45 -10.25 -1.81
N HIS A 68 -31.24 -11.03 -0.75
CA HIS A 68 -32.13 -12.13 -0.40
C HIS A 68 -33.29 -11.59 0.43
N LYS A 69 -34.30 -11.07 -0.26
CA LYS A 69 -35.64 -10.92 0.30
C LYS A 69 -36.55 -11.95 -0.36
N GLY A 70 -36.51 -13.17 0.17
CA GLY A 70 -37.58 -14.14 -0.04
C GLY A 70 -38.84 -13.59 0.63
N ASN A 71 -39.82 -13.21 -0.18
CA ASN A 71 -41.19 -12.98 0.28
C ASN A 71 -42.06 -13.96 -0.50
N PHE A 72 -42.29 -15.11 0.13
CA PHE A 72 -43.41 -15.98 -0.16
C PHE A 72 -44.59 -15.32 0.53
N ASP A 73 -45.56 -14.83 -0.24
CA ASP A 73 -46.99 -14.78 0.09
C ASP A 73 -47.75 -14.08 -1.06
N ASP A 74 -48.92 -14.62 -1.36
CA ASP A 74 -50.01 -14.06 -2.17
C ASP A 74 -49.97 -14.27 -3.70
N LEU A 75 -50.36 -15.50 -4.11
CA LEU A 75 -51.06 -15.76 -5.37
C LEU A 75 -52.53 -16.03 -5.04
N ASP A 76 -53.39 -15.08 -5.39
CA ASP A 76 -54.85 -15.24 -5.57
C ASP A 76 -55.14 -15.43 -7.08
#